data_AF-A0A1A8MV13-F1
#
_entry.id   AF-A0A1A8MV13-F1
#
_cell.length_a   1.000
_cell.length_b   1.000
_cell.length_c   1.000
_cell.angle_alpha   90.00
_cell.angle_beta   90.00
_cell.angle_gamma   90.00
#
_symmetry.space_group_name_H-M   'P 1'
#
loop_
_entity.id
_entity.type
_entity.pdbx_description
1 polymer ?
#
loop_
_entity_poly.entity_id
_entity_poly.type
_entity_poly.pdbx_seq_one_letter_code
_entity_poly.pdbx_strand_id
1 'polypeptide(L)'
;NARYIRNKTFILRDLFRDRALDFLCVVESWIAPGESAALAETLPPACSFINSPRKCGRGGGLLTIFKSSFTSNPFSFSSETTSFELSAFELAISPPLLCVLVFFDC
;
A
#
# COMPACT_ATOMS: atom_id res chain seq x y z
N ASN A 1 10.87 -0.15 1.74
CA ASN A 1 10.77 -1.52 2.30
C ASN A 1 10.69 -1.39 3.81
N ALA A 2 9.59 -1.79 4.43
CA ALA A 2 9.37 -1.61 5.86
C ALA A 2 9.87 -2.79 6.71
N ARG A 3 9.97 -4.01 6.17
CA ARG A 3 10.26 -5.24 6.93
C ARG A 3 9.50 -5.25 8.26
N TYR A 4 8.17 -5.28 8.19
CA TYR A 4 7.20 -5.13 9.30
C TYR A 4 6.85 -3.68 9.69
N ILE A 5 5.59 -3.29 9.42
CA ILE A 5 5.13 -1.90 9.55
C ILE A 5 4.65 -1.49 10.95
N ARG A 6 4.15 -2.42 11.77
CA ARG A 6 3.40 -2.09 13.01
C ARG A 6 4.17 -1.20 13.98
N ASN A 7 5.49 -1.36 14.08
CA ASN A 7 6.32 -0.55 14.99
C ASN A 7 6.87 0.72 14.32
N LYS A 8 6.47 1.00 13.08
CA LYS A 8 7.01 2.08 12.23
C LYS A 8 5.93 3.03 11.70
N THR A 9 4.67 2.86 12.13
CA THR A 9 3.52 3.66 11.66
C THR A 9 3.74 5.16 11.86
N PHE A 10 4.28 5.56 13.02
CA PHE A 10 4.62 6.96 13.31
C PHE A 10 5.66 7.53 12.34
N ILE A 11 6.72 6.78 12.05
CA ILE A 11 7.78 7.20 11.12
C ILE A 11 7.22 7.35 9.71
N LEU A 12 6.37 6.43 9.26
CA LEU A 12 5.75 6.50 7.93
C LEU A 12 4.76 7.67 7.82
N ARG A 13 4.00 7.92 8.88
CA ARG A 13 3.11 9.07 8.97
C ARG A 13 3.89 10.38 8.86
N ASP A 14 4.96 10.51 9.64
CA ASP A 14 5.80 11.71 9.65
C ASP A 14 6.53 11.86 8.31
N LEU A 15 7.03 10.78 7.72
CA LEU A 15 7.58 10.80 6.36
C LEU A 15 6.56 11.31 5.34
N PHE A 16 5.33 10.79 5.37
CA PHE A 16 4.27 11.19 4.45
C PHE A 16 3.92 12.68 4.59
N ARG A 17 3.78 13.15 5.83
CA ARG A 17 3.45 14.54 6.15
C ARG A 17 4.61 15.51 5.87
N ASP A 18 5.77 15.24 6.43
CA ASP A 18 6.91 16.18 6.45
C ASP A 18 7.57 16.29 5.07
N ARG A 19 7.41 15.28 4.21
CA ARG A 19 7.79 15.35 2.80
C ARG A 19 6.64 15.73 1.86
N ALA A 20 5.45 16.01 2.41
CA ALA A 20 4.25 16.39 1.68
C ALA A 20 3.88 15.41 0.55
N LEU A 21 4.09 14.11 0.76
CA LEU A 21 3.88 13.09 -0.26
C LEU A 21 2.41 12.96 -0.65
N ASP A 22 2.16 12.73 -1.93
CA ASP A 22 0.84 12.35 -2.44
C ASP A 22 0.59 10.84 -2.34
N PHE A 23 1.66 10.06 -2.54
CA PHE A 23 1.67 8.59 -2.56
C PHE A 23 2.88 8.06 -1.79
N LEU A 24 2.68 6.98 -1.05
CA LEU A 24 3.72 6.23 -0.35
C LEU A 24 3.46 4.73 -0.52
N CYS A 25 4.37 4.06 -1.23
CA CYS A 25 4.33 2.62 -1.42
C CYS A 25 5.26 1.93 -0.42
N VAL A 26 4.70 1.01 0.35
CA VAL A 26 5.39 0.24 1.38
C VAL A 26 5.33 -1.23 1.00
N VAL A 27 6.50 -1.83 0.81
CA VAL A 27 6.67 -3.28 0.62
C VAL A 27 7.11 -3.92 1.94
N GLU A 28 6.87 -5.22 2.09
CA GLU A 28 7.11 -5.96 3.33
C GLU A 28 6.34 -5.35 4.50
N SER A 29 5.05 -5.08 4.27
CA SER A 29 4.18 -4.43 5.23
C SER A 29 3.82 -5.34 6.41
N TRP A 30 3.66 -6.64 6.14
CA TRP A 30 3.27 -7.69 7.10
C TRP A 30 1.94 -7.40 7.79
N ILE A 31 0.97 -6.88 7.03
CA ILE A 31 -0.38 -6.62 7.51
C ILE A 31 -1.29 -7.75 7.04
N ALA A 32 -1.89 -8.49 7.96
CA ALA A 32 -2.83 -9.55 7.59
C ALA A 32 -4.17 -8.97 7.10
N PRO A 33 -4.95 -9.74 6.31
CA PRO A 33 -6.33 -9.38 6.00
C PRO A 33 -7.13 -9.07 7.28
N GLY A 34 -7.81 -7.93 7.32
CA GLY A 34 -8.60 -7.49 8.49
C GLY A 34 -7.83 -6.69 9.55
N GLU A 35 -6.50 -6.77 9.60
CA GLU A 35 -5.69 -5.99 10.55
C GLU A 35 -5.43 -4.55 10.10
N SER A 36 -5.81 -4.21 8.87
CA SER A 36 -5.60 -2.88 8.29
C SER A 36 -6.43 -1.77 8.93
N ALA A 37 -7.46 -2.12 9.73
CA ALA A 37 -8.23 -1.12 10.48
C ALA A 37 -7.32 -0.32 11.45
N ALA A 38 -6.35 -0.98 12.08
CA ALA A 38 -5.38 -0.30 12.96
C ALA A 38 -4.48 0.69 12.19
N LEU A 39 -4.31 0.52 10.87
CA LEU A 39 -3.62 1.50 10.04
C LEU A 39 -4.49 2.71 9.77
N ALA A 40 -5.79 2.52 9.56
CA ALA A 40 -6.72 3.64 9.40
C ALA A 40 -6.71 4.56 10.62
N GLU A 41 -6.59 3.99 11.82
CA GLU A 41 -6.51 4.74 13.08
C GLU A 41 -5.17 5.46 13.29
N THR A 42 -4.08 4.94 12.72
CA THR A 42 -2.72 5.46 12.94
C THR A 42 -2.21 6.35 11.80
N LEU A 43 -2.76 6.20 10.59
CA LEU A 43 -2.47 7.05 9.45
C LEU A 43 -3.03 8.47 9.67
N PRO A 44 -2.42 9.49 9.06
CA PRO A 44 -2.87 10.85 9.26
C PRO A 44 -4.27 11.05 8.65
N PRO A 45 -5.06 12.02 9.16
CA PRO A 45 -6.35 12.38 8.59
C PRO A 45 -6.22 12.68 7.08
N ALA A 46 -7.27 12.38 6.31
CA ALA A 46 -7.34 12.58 4.86
C ALA A 46 -6.37 11.74 4.02
N CYS A 47 -5.99 10.56 4.51
CA CYS A 47 -5.33 9.53 3.71
C CYS A 47 -6.22 8.31 3.49
N SER A 48 -6.14 7.77 2.29
CA SER A 48 -6.70 6.48 1.89
C SER A 48 -5.57 5.47 1.71
N PHE A 49 -5.89 4.18 1.74
CA PHE A 49 -4.89 3.14 1.52
C PHE A 49 -5.45 1.94 0.77
N ILE A 50 -4.55 1.23 0.09
CA ILE A 50 -4.78 -0.08 -0.53
C ILE A 50 -3.84 -1.07 0.14
N ASN A 51 -4.42 -2.09 0.76
CA ASN A 51 -3.67 -3.18 1.38
C ASN A 51 -3.78 -4.43 0.50
N SER A 52 -2.63 -4.97 0.07
CA SER A 52 -2.53 -6.24 -0.65
C SER A 52 -1.66 -7.19 0.18
N PRO A 53 -2.25 -7.93 1.14
CA PRO A 53 -1.52 -8.90 1.96
C PRO A 53 -0.95 -10.04 1.13
N ARG A 54 0.19 -10.59 1.56
CA ARG A 54 0.71 -11.84 0.99
C ARG A 54 -0.28 -12.97 1.25
N LYS A 55 -0.65 -13.72 0.21
CA LYS A 55 -1.64 -14.80 0.31
C LYS A 55 -1.16 -15.99 1.15
N CYS A 56 0.12 -16.35 1.03
CA CYS A 56 0.71 -17.53 1.67
C CYS A 56 2.15 -17.26 2.12
N GLY A 57 2.60 -17.93 3.19
CA GLY A 57 3.97 -17.84 3.71
C GLY A 57 4.12 -16.83 4.85
N ARG A 58 5.37 -16.55 5.22
CA ARG A 58 5.71 -15.58 6.26
C ARG A 58 6.17 -14.27 5.62
N GLY A 59 5.64 -13.17 6.12
CA GLY A 59 6.05 -11.82 5.70
C GLY A 59 5.42 -11.37 4.38
N GLY A 60 6.10 -10.46 3.68
CA GLY A 60 5.59 -9.82 2.47
C GLY A 60 4.47 -8.82 2.74
N GLY A 61 3.64 -8.63 1.74
CA GLY A 61 2.52 -7.70 1.75
C GLY A 61 2.91 -6.33 1.21
N LEU A 62 2.01 -5.77 0.41
CA LEU A 62 2.13 -4.46 -0.18
C LEU A 62 1.08 -3.52 0.42
N LEU A 63 1.47 -2.28 0.67
CA LEU A 63 0.59 -1.23 1.14
C LEU A 63 0.87 0.03 0.34
N THR A 64 -0.16 0.61 -0.26
CA THR A 64 -0.09 1.96 -0.84
C THR A 64 -0.92 2.89 0.01
N ILE A 65 -0.32 3.98 0.47
CA ILE A 65 -0.97 5.08 1.20
C ILE A 65 -0.99 6.29 0.27
N PHE A 66 -2.11 7.00 0.21
CA PHE A 66 -2.24 8.17 -0.66
C PHE A 66 -3.23 9.18 -0.10
N LYS A 67 -3.17 10.43 -0.56
CA LYS A 67 -4.14 11.46 -0.14
C LYS A 67 -5.55 11.10 -0.60
N SER A 68 -6.55 11.24 0.27
CA SER A 68 -7.94 10.95 -0.05
C SER A 68 -8.56 11.87 -1.10
N SER A 69 -7.85 12.92 -1.53
CA SER A 69 -8.21 13.74 -2.70
C SER A 69 -8.13 12.94 -4.01
N PHE A 70 -7.36 11.86 -4.04
CA PHE A 70 -7.32 10.95 -5.19
C PHE A 70 -8.39 9.88 -5.06
N THR A 71 -9.08 9.62 -6.17
CA THR A 71 -10.01 8.49 -6.29
C THR A 71 -9.26 7.33 -6.93
N SER A 72 -9.21 6.19 -6.23
CA SER A 72 -8.60 4.95 -6.72
C SER A 72 -9.67 3.92 -7.08
N ASN A 73 -9.61 3.39 -8.29
CA ASN A 73 -10.40 2.25 -8.72
C ASN A 73 -9.57 0.97 -8.53
N PRO A 74 -10.11 -0.07 -7.86
CA PRO A 74 -9.45 -1.36 -7.76
C PRO A 74 -9.11 -1.91 -9.14
N PHE A 75 -7.88 -2.39 -9.32
CA PHE A 75 -7.45 -3.07 -10.55
C PHE A 75 -6.79 -4.40 -10.18
N SER A 76 -7.30 -5.48 -10.75
CA SER A 76 -6.75 -6.83 -10.54
C SER A 76 -6.34 -7.45 -11.86
N PHE A 77 -5.14 -8.01 -11.91
CA PHE A 77 -4.74 -8.88 -13.01
C PHE A 77 -5.42 -10.24 -12.89
N SER A 78 -5.69 -10.88 -14.02
CA SER A 78 -6.35 -12.20 -14.07
C SER A 78 -5.43 -13.35 -13.63
N SER A 79 -4.11 -13.15 -13.68
CA SER A 79 -3.11 -14.17 -13.35
C SER A 79 -2.52 -13.96 -11.96
N GLU A 80 -2.47 -15.02 -11.16
CA GLU A 80 -1.72 -15.03 -9.92
C GLU A 80 -0.23 -15.22 -10.17
N THR A 81 0.61 -14.48 -9.46
CA THR A 81 2.07 -14.52 -9.58
C THR A 81 2.68 -15.18 -8.35
N THR A 82 3.62 -16.09 -8.55
CA THR A 82 4.29 -16.81 -7.45
C THR A 82 5.72 -16.31 -7.18
N SER A 83 6.34 -15.63 -8.15
CA SER A 83 7.72 -15.13 -8.07
C SER A 83 7.83 -13.70 -7.53
N PHE A 84 6.73 -12.94 -7.51
CA PHE A 84 6.69 -11.57 -7.02
C PHE A 84 5.31 -11.23 -6.47
N GLU A 85 5.30 -10.26 -5.57
CA GLU A 85 4.08 -9.63 -5.08
C GLU A 85 3.70 -8.46 -6.00
N LEU A 86 2.40 -8.33 -6.27
CA LEU A 86 1.88 -7.29 -7.14
C LEU A 86 0.60 -6.67 -6.56
N SER A 87 0.51 -5.35 -6.68
CA SER A 87 -0.69 -4.57 -6.40
C SER A 87 -0.87 -3.53 -7.50
N ALA A 88 -2.11 -3.36 -7.97
CA ALA A 88 -2.42 -2.35 -8.97
C ALA A 88 -3.74 -1.64 -8.66
N PHE A 89 -3.81 -0.40 -9.11
CA PHE A 89 -5.01 0.42 -9.02
C PHE A 89 -4.93 1.51 -10.08
N GLU A 90 -6.09 1.95 -10.53
CA GLU A 90 -6.20 3.08 -11.43
C GLU A 90 -6.55 4.33 -10.64
N LEU A 91 -5.85 5.42 -10.92
CA LEU A 91 -6.22 6.75 -10.44
C LEU A 91 -7.18 7.38 -11.44
N ALA A 92 -8.36 7.76 -10.94
CA ALA A 92 -9.40 8.45 -11.71
C ALA A 92 -9.05 9.93 -11.93
N ILE A 93 -7.93 10.16 -12.59
CA ILE A 93 -7.48 11.46 -13.10
C ILE A 93 -7.67 11.49 -14.62
N SER A 94 -7.47 12.65 -15.26
CA SER A 94 -7.63 12.80 -16.71
C SER A 94 -6.31 13.22 -17.35
N PRO A 95 -5.66 12.36 -18.17
CA PRO A 95 -6.04 10.97 -18.49
C PRO A 95 -5.87 10.01 -17.29
N PRO A 96 -6.57 8.86 -17.25
CA PRO A 96 -6.46 7.91 -16.15
C PRO A 96 -5.03 7.35 -16.05
N LEU A 97 -4.57 7.13 -14.83
CA LEU A 97 -3.21 6.65 -14.55
C LEU A 97 -3.26 5.28 -13.86
N LEU A 98 -2.78 4.25 -14.54
CA LEU A 98 -2.59 2.93 -13.94
C LEU A 98 -1.31 2.91 -13.12
N CYS A 99 -1.44 2.67 -11.82
CA CYS A 99 -0.32 2.48 -10.90
C CYS A 99 -0.14 0.99 -10.63
N VAL A 100 1.10 0.50 -10.76
CA VAL A 100 1.47 -0.89 -10.48
C VAL A 100 2.66 -0.90 -9.54
N LEU A 101 2.51 -1.57 -8.39
CA LEU A 101 3.56 -1.83 -7.43
C LEU A 101 3.97 -3.29 -7.53
N VAL A 102 5.24 -3.53 -7.82
CA VAL A 102 5.83 -4.87 -7.96
C VAL A 102 6.98 -5.01 -6.97
N PHE A 103 7.02 -6.11 -6.23
CA PHE A 103 8.11 -6.44 -5.33
C PHE A 103 8.58 -7.88 -5.51
N PHE A 104 9.88 -8.05 -5.73
CA PHE A 104 10.52 -9.35 -5.85
C PHE A 104 11.12 -9.72 -4.50
N ASP A 105 10.62 -10.79 -3.88
CA ASP A 105 11.26 -11.39 -2.71
C ASP A 105 12.62 -11.95 -3.14
N CYS A 106 13.71 -11.49 -2.51
CA CYS A 106 15.06 -12.04 -2.69
C CYS A 106 15.40 -13.01 -1.56
#